data_AF-A0A383EV29-F1
#
_entry.id   AF-A0A383EV29-F1
#
_cell.length_a   1.000
_cell.length_b   1.000
_cell.length_c   1.000
_cell.angle_alpha   90.00
_cell.angle_beta   90.00
_cell.angle_gamma   90.00
#
_symmetry.space_group_name_H-M   'P 1'
#
loop_
_entity.id
_entity.type
_entity.pdbx_description
1 polymer ?
#
loop_
_entity_poly.entity_id
_entity_poly.type
_entity_poly.pdbx_seq_one_letter_code
_entity_poly.pdbx_strand_id
1 'polypeptide(L)' 'MVFIIAEIGINHNGNLEIAKKLIEIAKNAGCNAVKFQKRTVEKVYSKDVLDSPRESP' A
#
# COMPACT_ATOMS: atom_id res chain seq x y z
N MET A 1 7.37 17.87 -18.02
CA MET A 1 6.38 17.90 -16.92
C MET A 1 6.57 16.62 -16.12
N VAL A 2 6.59 16.68 -14.78
CA VAL A 2 6.85 15.51 -13.92
C VAL A 2 5.54 14.78 -13.63
N PHE A 3 5.56 13.45 -13.66
CA PHE A 3 4.43 12.61 -13.27
C PHE A 3 4.65 12.09 -11.85
N ILE A 4 3.76 12.47 -10.92
CA ILE A 4 3.86 12.15 -9.49
C ILE A 4 2.88 11.03 -9.15
N ILE A 5 3.40 9.97 -8.51
CA ILE A 5 2.63 8.82 -8.04
C ILE A 5 2.69 8.80 -6.52
N ALA A 6 1.53 8.84 -5.85
CA ALA A 6 1.44 8.62 -4.41
C ALA A 6 1.49 7.12 -4.10
N GLU A 7 2.53 6.68 -3.38
CA GLU A 7 2.66 5.30 -2.92
C GLU A 7 1.78 5.07 -1.68
N ILE A 8 0.57 4.54 -1.89
CA ILE A 8 -0.31 4.13 -0.79
C ILE A 8 0.14 2.79 -0.21
N GLY A 9 0.66 1.89 -1.05
CA GLY A 9 1.19 0.60 -0.61
C GLY A 9 0.14 -0.24 0.12
N ILE A 10 0.39 -0.49 1.42
CA ILE A 10 -0.50 -1.21 2.33
C ILE A 10 -1.04 -0.31 3.47
N ASN A 11 -0.83 1.01 3.40
CA ASN A 11 -1.15 1.97 4.47
C ASN A 11 -2.66 2.09 4.77
N HIS A 12 -3.49 1.42 3.98
CA HIS A 12 -4.93 1.29 4.23
C HIS A 12 -5.27 0.24 5.30
N ASN A 13 -4.30 -0.54 5.80
CA ASN A 13 -4.50 -1.53 6.88
C ASN A 13 -5.66 -2.50 6.62
N GLY A 14 -5.85 -2.91 5.37
CA GLY A 14 -6.98 -3.78 4.97
C GLY A 14 -8.36 -3.11 4.99
N ASN A 15 -8.46 -1.83 5.35
CA ASN A 15 -9.72 -1.10 5.44
C ASN A 15 -10.01 -0.31 4.15
N LEU A 16 -11.16 -0.57 3.53
CA LEU A 16 -11.57 0.07 2.27
C LEU A 16 -11.84 1.57 2.41
N GLU A 17 -12.41 2.00 3.54
CA GLU A 17 -12.71 3.41 3.77
C GLU A 17 -11.42 4.23 3.97
N ILE A 18 -10.40 3.65 4.63
CA ILE A 18 -9.07 4.27 4.70
C ILE A 18 -8.46 4.35 3.29
N ALA A 19 -8.57 3.29 2.47
CA ALA A 19 -8.06 3.32 1.10
C ALA A 19 -8.69 4.46 0.27
N LYS A 20 -10.01 4.65 0.34
CA LYS A 20 -10.71 5.75 -0.35
C LYS A 20 -10.22 7.12 0.12
N LYS A 21 -10.07 7.32 1.44
CA LYS A 21 -9.54 8.57 2.01
C LYS A 21 -8.12 8.86 1.53
N LEU A 22 -7.26 7.85 1.44
CA LEU A 22 -5.89 8.01 0.94
C LEU A 22 -5.87 8.43 -0.54
N ILE A 23 -6.80 7.91 -1.36
CA ILE A 23 -6.95 8.34 -2.76
C ILE A 23 -7.37 9.81 -2.83
N GLU A 24 -8.33 10.23 -2.02
CA GLU A 24 -8.80 11.61 -1.96
C GLU A 24 -7.68 12.58 -1.54
N ILE A 25 -6.90 12.22 -0.52
CA ILE A 25 -5.74 13.00 -0.07
C ILE A 25 -4.69 13.11 -1.19
N ALA A 26 -4.37 12.02 -1.88
CA ALA A 26 -3.39 12.04 -2.98
C ALA A 26 -3.84 12.96 -4.14
N LYS A 27 -5.13 12.91 -4.48
CA LYS A 27 -5.71 13.82 -5.49
C LYS A 27 -5.62 15.28 -5.04
N ASN A 28 -5.98 15.57 -3.79
CA ASN A 28 -5.92 16.93 -3.23
C ASN A 28 -4.49 17.46 -3.12
N ALA A 29 -3.50 16.57 -2.97
CA ALA A 29 -2.07 16.90 -3.00
C ALA A 29 -1.50 17.12 -4.42
N GLY A 30 -2.32 16.97 -5.47
CA GLY A 30 -1.90 17.18 -6.86
C GLY A 30 -1.15 16.00 -7.49
N CYS A 31 -1.24 14.80 -6.92
CA CYS A 31 -0.65 13.60 -7.53
C CYS A 31 -1.42 13.19 -8.80
N ASN A 32 -0.71 12.66 -9.79
CA ASN A 32 -1.32 12.20 -11.05
C ASN A 32 -1.91 10.80 -10.92
N ALA A 33 -1.36 9.97 -10.04
CA ALA A 33 -1.84 8.62 -9.78
C ALA A 33 -1.55 8.18 -8.34
N VAL A 34 -2.16 7.06 -7.96
CA VAL A 34 -1.88 6.33 -6.72
C VAL A 34 -1.38 4.93 -7.06
N LYS A 35 -0.53 4.36 -6.20
CA LYS A 35 -0.05 2.98 -6.34
C LYS A 35 -0.31 2.17 -5.07
N PHE A 36 -0.94 1.00 -5.24
CA PHE A 36 -1.21 0.03 -4.19
C PHE A 36 -0.31 -1.20 -4.34
N GLN A 37 0.00 -1.87 -3.24
CA GLN A 37 0.71 -3.15 -3.26
C GLN A 37 -0.29 -4.31 -3.20
N LYS A 38 -0.45 -5.01 -4.33
CA LYS A 38 -1.25 -6.24 -4.38
C LYS A 38 -0.38 -7.43 -3.98
N ARG A 39 -0.76 -8.16 -2.93
CA ARG A 39 -0.06 -9.35 -2.46
C ARG A 39 -1.07 -10.44 -2.08
N THR A 40 -0.74 -11.68 -2.42
CA THR A 40 -1.30 -12.87 -1.77
C THR A 40 -0.18 -13.39 -0.89
N VAL A 41 -0.33 -13.24 0.43
CA VAL A 41 0.77 -13.41 1.40
C VAL A 41 1.44 -14.77 1.25
N GLU A 42 0.63 -15.81 1.06
CA GLU A 42 1.02 -17.21 0.91
C GLU A 42 1.74 -17.50 -0.42
N LYS A 43 1.59 -16.63 -1.43
CA LYS A 43 2.30 -16.73 -2.71
C LYS A 43 3.59 -15.93 -2.73
N VAL A 44 3.71 -14.92 -1.87
CA VAL A 44 4.85 -13.99 -1.87
C VAL A 44 5.94 -14.43 -0.90
N TYR A 45 5.57 -15.11 0.18
CA TYR A 45 6.50 -15.55 1.22
C TYR A 45 6.49 -17.06 1.37
N SER A 46 7.67 -17.64 1.63
CA SER A 46 7.76 -19.03 2.08
C SER A 46 7.15 -19.17 3.48
N LYS A 47 6.78 -20.39 3.84
CA LYS A 47 6.24 -20.70 5.16
C LYS A 47 7.20 -20.29 6.28
N ASP A 48 8.50 -20.61 6.12
CA ASP A 48 9.53 -20.26 7.12
C ASP A 48 9.59 -18.74 7.38
N VAL A 49 9.37 -17.92 6.36
CA VAL A 49 9.38 -16.44 6.45
C VAL A 49 8.09 -15.88 7.07
N LEU A 50 6.99 -16.64 7.01
CA LEU A 50 5.73 -16.28 7.69
C LEU A 50 5.74 -16.69 9.15
N ASP A 51 6.41 -17.80 9.46
CA ASP A 51 6.52 -18.34 10.82
C ASP A 51 7.61 -17.61 11.65
N SER A 52 8.51 -16.86 10.99
CA SER A 52 9.50 -16.03 11.67
C SER A 52 8.91 -14.72 12.22
N PRO A 53 9.34 -14.25 13.40
CA PRO A 53 9.00 -12.92 13.90
C PRO A 53 9.39 -11.83 12.91
N ARG A 54 8.54 -10.81 12.75
CA ARG A 54 8.85 -9.63 11.94
C ARG A 54 8.89 -8.39 12.82
N GLU A 55 9.95 -7.61 12.65
CA GLU A 55 9.98 -6.24 13.14
C GLU A 55 9.37 -5.34 12.06
N SER A 56 8.30 -4.63 12.41
CA SER A 56 7.78 -3.55 11.59
C SER A 56 8.66 -2.32 11.84
N PRO A 57 9.19 -1.65 10.79
CA PRO A 57 9.83 -0.36 10.95
C PRO A 57 8.86 0.74 11.40
#